data_AF-A0A0D2CTN6-F1
#
_entry.id   AF-A0A0D2CTN6-F1
#
_cell.length_a   1.000
_cell.length_b   1.000
_cell.length_c   1.000
_cell.angle_alpha   90.00
_cell.angle_beta   90.00
_cell.angle_gamma   90.00
#
_symmetry.space_group_name_H-M   'P 1'
#
loop_
_entity.id
_entity.type
_entity.pdbx_description
1 polymer ?
#
loop_
_entity_poly.entity_id
_entity_poly.type
_entity_poly.pdbx_seq_one_letter_code
_entity_poly.pdbx_strand_id
1 'polypeptide(L)'
;MVRKFLERTLRGTNLEIFKFGLYLSFPIGYMYYFGTNLENRFAVPGFWPTAEQSHKIPYDKEEIRAEIERHQRLMREQRDRQRSEALEQAKAAFAGQRRARSDEGEGEGADGEQKETV
;
A
#
# COMPACT_ATOMS: atom_id res chain seq x y z
N MET A 1 -20.48 43.40 -39.38
CA MET A 1 -21.96 43.41 -39.46
C MET A 1 -22.61 42.40 -38.53
N VAL A 2 -22.10 41.15 -38.48
CA VAL A 2 -22.68 40.04 -37.69
C VAL A 2 -22.70 40.26 -36.17
N ARG A 3 -21.64 40.82 -35.57
CA ARG A 3 -21.61 41.10 -34.11
C ARG A 3 -22.73 42.05 -33.65
N LYS A 4 -22.92 43.16 -34.36
CA LYS A 4 -23.98 44.15 -34.06
C LYS A 4 -25.40 43.56 -34.23
N PHE A 5 -25.56 42.59 -35.13
CA PHE A 5 -26.80 41.84 -35.29
C PHE A 5 -27.02 40.92 -34.07
N LEU A 6 -26.03 40.10 -33.70
CA LEU A 6 -26.09 39.23 -32.53
C LEU A 6 -26.40 40.00 -31.23
N GLU A 7 -25.77 41.15 -31.03
CA GLU A 7 -25.99 42.02 -29.86
C GLU A 7 -27.41 42.62 -29.81
N ARG A 8 -28.07 42.78 -30.96
CA ARG A 8 -29.48 43.23 -31.04
C ARG A 8 -30.44 42.08 -30.77
N THR A 9 -30.13 40.88 -31.24
CA THR A 9 -31.02 39.72 -31.12
C THR A 9 -30.93 39.07 -29.74
N LEU A 10 -29.75 39.06 -29.10
CA LEU A 10 -29.49 38.43 -27.79
C LEU A 10 -29.63 39.40 -26.60
N ARG A 11 -30.45 40.45 -26.72
CA ARG A 11 -30.67 41.46 -25.67
C ARG A 11 -32.06 41.26 -25.03
N GLY A 12 -32.15 41.46 -23.71
CA GLY A 12 -33.41 41.28 -22.97
C GLY A 12 -33.85 39.80 -22.89
N THR A 13 -35.16 39.54 -22.97
CA THR A 13 -35.77 38.20 -22.81
C THR A 13 -35.21 37.14 -23.78
N ASN A 14 -34.75 37.53 -24.97
CA ASN A 14 -34.12 36.61 -25.92
C ASN A 14 -32.85 35.95 -25.36
N LEU A 15 -32.13 36.61 -24.44
CA LEU A 15 -30.98 36.04 -23.76
C LEU A 15 -31.38 34.93 -22.78
N GLU A 16 -32.52 35.07 -22.12
CA GLU A 16 -33.03 34.05 -21.19
C GLU A 16 -33.50 32.81 -21.95
N ILE A 17 -34.15 32.99 -23.10
CA ILE A 17 -34.54 31.90 -23.99
C ILE A 17 -33.30 31.16 -24.51
N PHE A 18 -32.24 31.88 -24.87
CA PHE A 18 -30.97 31.27 -25.28
C PHE A 18 -30.32 30.48 -24.13
N LYS A 19 -30.27 31.05 -22.92
CA LYS A 19 -29.75 30.35 -21.73
C LYS A 19 -30.55 29.09 -21.42
N PHE A 20 -31.87 29.16 -21.52
CA PHE A 20 -32.76 28.02 -21.31
C PHE A 20 -32.54 26.93 -22.36
N GLY A 21 -32.44 27.30 -23.64
CA GLY A 21 -32.11 26.39 -24.72
C GLY A 21 -30.73 25.74 -24.54
N LEU A 22 -29.74 26.50 -24.07
CA LEU A 22 -28.41 25.98 -23.75
C LEU A 22 -28.47 25.00 -22.55
N TYR A 23 -29.20 25.33 -21.50
CA TYR A 23 -29.35 24.47 -20.32
C TYR A 23 -30.14 23.19 -20.59
N LEU A 24 -31.02 23.17 -21.58
CA LEU A 24 -31.67 21.93 -22.03
C LEU A 24 -30.75 21.15 -22.99
N SER A 25 -30.16 21.82 -23.97
CA SER A 25 -29.33 21.16 -25.00
C SER A 25 -28.03 20.59 -24.45
N PHE A 26 -27.41 21.24 -23.46
CA PHE A 26 -26.17 20.79 -22.84
C PHE A 26 -26.30 19.39 -22.19
N PRO A 27 -27.21 19.15 -21.22
CA PRO A 27 -27.35 17.83 -20.61
C PRO A 27 -27.91 16.79 -21.59
N ILE A 28 -28.85 17.16 -22.48
CA ILE A 28 -29.42 16.24 -23.46
C ILE A 28 -28.35 15.81 -24.47
N GLY A 29 -27.58 16.75 -25.00
CA GLY A 29 -26.49 16.47 -25.94
C GLY A 29 -25.35 15.69 -25.28
N TYR A 30 -25.00 16.04 -24.05
CA TYR A 30 -24.01 15.30 -23.27
C TYR A 30 -24.45 13.85 -23.02
N MET A 31 -25.72 13.64 -22.65
CA MET A 31 -26.31 12.31 -22.50
C MET A 31 -26.48 11.58 -23.83
N TYR A 32 -26.77 12.26 -24.93
CA TYR A 32 -26.84 11.61 -26.24
C TYR A 32 -25.47 11.12 -26.70
N TYR A 33 -24.43 11.91 -26.48
CA TYR A 33 -23.06 11.57 -26.87
C TYR A 33 -22.42 10.51 -25.95
N PHE A 34 -22.57 10.66 -24.63
CA PHE A 34 -21.95 9.75 -23.66
C PHE A 34 -22.87 8.64 -23.17
N GLY A 35 -24.18 8.86 -23.08
CA GLY A 35 -25.13 8.02 -22.32
C GLY A 35 -25.34 6.60 -22.84
N THR A 36 -24.93 6.29 -24.07
CA THR A 36 -25.06 4.92 -24.63
C THR A 36 -23.72 4.22 -24.87
N ASN A 37 -22.59 4.89 -24.64
CA ASN A 37 -21.26 4.38 -25.02
C ASN A 37 -20.20 4.52 -23.91
N LEU A 38 -20.60 4.77 -22.65
CA LEU A 38 -19.64 4.87 -21.54
C LEU A 38 -18.80 3.60 -21.39
N GLU A 39 -19.41 2.42 -21.49
CA GLU A 39 -18.71 1.14 -21.30
C GLU A 39 -17.53 0.98 -22.26
N ASN A 40 -17.73 1.23 -23.56
CA ASN A 40 -16.65 1.08 -24.54
C ASN A 40 -15.60 2.20 -24.44
N ARG A 41 -16.01 3.43 -24.08
CA ARG A 41 -15.11 4.58 -23.95
C ARG A 41 -14.24 4.55 -22.68
N PHE A 42 -14.75 3.96 -21.59
CA PHE A 42 -14.10 3.98 -20.28
C PHE A 42 -13.68 2.60 -19.77
N ALA A 43 -14.00 1.50 -20.46
CA ALA A 43 -13.44 0.20 -20.13
C ALA A 43 -11.93 0.20 -20.39
N VAL A 44 -11.16 -0.15 -19.36
CA VAL A 44 -9.72 -0.37 -19.48
C VAL A 44 -9.50 -1.80 -19.97
N PRO A 45 -8.91 -2.01 -21.17
CA PRO A 45 -8.61 -3.35 -21.66
C PRO A 45 -7.65 -4.06 -20.70
N GLY A 46 -8.01 -5.26 -20.26
CA GLY A 46 -7.18 -6.03 -19.33
C GLY A 46 -7.17 -5.49 -17.89
N PHE A 47 -8.18 -4.72 -17.49
CA PHE A 47 -8.33 -4.26 -16.09
C PHE A 47 -8.29 -5.42 -15.10
N TRP A 48 -8.94 -6.53 -15.44
CA TRP A 48 -8.96 -7.74 -14.62
C TRP A 48 -7.81 -8.68 -15.00
N PRO A 49 -7.09 -9.25 -14.01
CA PRO A 49 -6.12 -10.30 -14.27
C PRO A 49 -6.78 -11.45 -15.04
N THR A 50 -6.09 -11.95 -16.06
CA THR A 50 -6.58 -13.10 -16.82
C THR A 50 -6.63 -14.35 -15.93
N ALA A 51 -7.45 -15.34 -16.30
CA ALA A 51 -7.57 -16.59 -15.55
C ALA A 51 -6.23 -17.36 -15.42
N GLU A 52 -5.27 -17.10 -16.31
CA GLU A 52 -3.90 -17.63 -16.23
C GLU A 52 -3.03 -16.91 -15.20
N GLN A 53 -3.29 -15.61 -14.98
CA GLN A 53 -2.62 -14.79 -13.97
C GLN A 53 -3.27 -14.93 -12.59
N SER A 54 -4.47 -15.48 -12.53
CA SER A 54 -5.15 -15.78 -11.27
C SER A 54 -4.53 -17.01 -10.61
N HIS A 55 -4.38 -16.97 -9.28
CA HIS A 55 -3.86 -18.09 -8.51
C HIS A 55 -4.80 -19.29 -8.66
N LYS A 56 -4.34 -20.35 -9.34
CA LYS A 56 -5.09 -21.60 -9.45
C LYS A 56 -4.99 -22.36 -8.13
N ILE A 57 -6.13 -22.58 -7.49
CA ILE A 57 -6.19 -23.43 -6.30
C ILE A 57 -5.99 -24.88 -6.77
N PRO A 58 -5.09 -25.66 -6.15
CA PRO A 58 -4.90 -27.06 -6.50
C PRO A 58 -6.21 -27.83 -6.30
N TYR A 59 -6.67 -28.54 -7.32
CA TYR A 59 -7.95 -29.28 -7.29
C TYR A 59 -7.75 -30.78 -7.06
N ASP A 60 -6.58 -31.32 -7.40
CA ASP A 60 -6.27 -32.73 -7.22
C ASP A 60 -5.79 -33.00 -5.78
N LYS A 61 -6.18 -34.15 -5.23
CA LYS A 61 -5.83 -34.58 -3.87
C LYS A 61 -4.31 -34.73 -3.70
N GLU A 62 -3.60 -35.14 -4.75
CA GLU A 62 -2.14 -35.27 -4.74
C GLU A 62 -1.46 -33.89 -4.72
N GLU A 63 -1.94 -32.96 -5.54
CA GLU A 63 -1.47 -31.58 -5.62
C GLU A 63 -1.69 -30.84 -4.29
N ILE A 64 -2.88 -31.01 -3.68
CA ILE A 64 -3.21 -30.46 -2.36
C ILE A 64 -2.23 -30.99 -1.29
N ARG A 65 -1.91 -32.28 -1.31
CA ARG A 65 -0.97 -32.87 -0.34
C ARG A 65 0.44 -32.33 -0.51
N ALA A 66 0.92 -32.20 -1.74
CA ALA A 66 2.22 -31.62 -2.04
C ALA A 66 2.32 -30.16 -1.58
N GLU A 67 1.27 -29.35 -1.79
CA GLU A 67 1.26 -27.96 -1.35
C GLU A 67 1.20 -27.84 0.20
N ILE A 68 0.44 -28.71 0.86
CA ILE A 68 0.42 -28.79 2.33
C ILE A 68 1.82 -29.15 2.87
N GLU A 69 2.48 -30.14 2.28
CA GLU A 69 3.82 -30.55 2.69
C GLU A 69 4.84 -29.42 2.49
N ARG A 70 4.77 -28.72 1.35
CA ARG A 70 5.56 -27.51 1.08
C ARG A 70 5.35 -26.45 2.14
N HIS A 71 4.11 -26.12 2.48
CA HIS A 71 3.79 -25.14 3.51
C HIS A 71 4.30 -25.56 4.89
N GLN A 72 4.13 -26.83 5.27
CA GLN A 72 4.64 -27.34 6.53
C GLN A 72 6.16 -27.25 6.62
N ARG A 73 6.87 -27.54 5.51
CA ARG A 73 8.32 -27.40 5.45
C ARG A 73 8.76 -25.95 5.63
N LEU A 74 8.17 -25.01 4.89
CA LEU A 74 8.45 -23.58 5.02
C LEU A 74 8.22 -23.08 6.44
N MET A 75 7.12 -23.50 7.08
CA MET A 75 6.82 -23.12 8.46
C MET A 75 7.85 -23.66 9.46
N ARG A 76 8.36 -24.88 9.26
CA ARG A 76 9.44 -25.45 10.09
C ARG A 76 10.73 -24.66 9.93
N GLU A 77 11.15 -24.42 8.68
CA GLU A 77 12.37 -23.65 8.36
C GLU A 77 12.32 -22.23 8.97
N GLN A 78 11.16 -21.56 8.88
CA GLN A 78 10.97 -20.24 9.50
C GLN A 78 11.09 -20.29 11.03
N ARG A 79 10.49 -21.30 11.69
CA ARG A 79 10.60 -21.45 13.15
C ARG A 79 12.04 -21.72 13.58
N ASP A 80 12.76 -22.55 12.84
CA ASP A 80 14.15 -22.89 13.14
C ASP A 80 15.05 -21.66 12.98
N ARG A 81 14.84 -20.88 11.91
CA ARG A 81 15.51 -19.61 11.70
C ARG A 81 15.23 -18.63 12.84
N GLN A 82 13.96 -18.42 13.21
CA GLN A 82 13.59 -17.53 14.32
C GLN A 82 14.22 -17.97 15.66
N ARG A 83 14.26 -19.28 15.93
CA ARG A 83 14.92 -19.82 17.13
C ARG A 83 16.42 -19.56 17.11
N SER A 84 17.08 -19.78 15.96
CA SER A 84 18.52 -19.52 15.84
C SER A 84 18.84 -18.04 16.04
N GLU A 85 18.06 -17.13 15.43
CA GLU A 85 18.22 -15.69 15.56
C GLU A 85 17.98 -15.24 17.02
N ALA A 86 16.95 -15.77 17.69
CA ALA A 86 16.67 -15.48 19.10
C ALA A 86 17.80 -15.97 20.04
N LEU A 87 18.37 -17.15 19.78
CA LEU A 87 19.50 -17.67 20.55
C LEU A 87 20.76 -16.84 20.36
N GLU A 88 21.07 -16.41 19.13
CA GLU A 88 22.20 -15.53 18.85
C GLU A 88 22.02 -14.15 19.51
N GLN A 89 20.82 -13.58 19.46
CA GLN A 89 20.51 -12.32 20.17
C GLN A 89 20.64 -12.48 21.68
N ALA A 90 20.17 -13.59 22.26
CA ALA A 90 20.30 -13.85 23.69
C ALA A 90 21.76 -14.00 24.14
N LYS A 91 22.60 -14.69 23.34
CA LYS A 91 24.05 -14.79 23.58
C LYS A 91 24.73 -13.43 23.48
N ALA A 92 24.40 -12.63 22.47
CA ALA A 92 24.95 -11.29 22.29
C ALA A 92 24.56 -10.35 23.45
N ALA A 93 23.31 -10.39 23.90
CA ALA A 93 22.83 -9.64 25.05
C ALA A 93 23.55 -10.05 26.35
N PHE A 94 23.71 -11.36 26.59
CA PHE A 94 24.43 -11.87 27.76
C PHE A 94 25.92 -11.50 27.74
N ALA A 95 26.58 -11.56 26.58
CA ALA A 95 27.97 -11.14 26.43
C ALA A 95 28.15 -9.62 26.63
N GLY A 96 27.20 -8.81 26.13
CA GLY A 96 27.15 -7.36 26.37
C GLY A 96 26.97 -7.01 27.85
N GLN A 97 26.06 -7.70 28.54
CA GLN A 97 25.85 -7.52 29.98
C GLN A 97 27.08 -7.91 30.81
N ARG A 98 27.78 -8.98 30.42
CA ARG A 98 29.01 -9.43 31.09
C ARG A 98 30.18 -8.45 30.90
N ARG A 99 30.28 -7.81 29.73
CA ARG A 99 31.26 -6.73 29.47
C ARG A 99 30.95 -5.44 30.25
N ALA A 100 29.68 -5.03 30.28
CA ALA A 100 29.27 -3.86 31.07
C ALA A 100 29.53 -4.05 32.58
N ARG A 101 29.29 -5.26 33.11
CA ARG A 101 29.56 -5.59 34.51
C ARG A 101 31.05 -5.63 34.88
N SER A 102 31.93 -5.96 33.94
CA SER A 102 33.38 -5.91 34.16
C SER A 102 33.90 -4.47 34.15
N ASP A 103 33.35 -3.59 33.32
CA ASP A 103 33.75 -2.17 33.26
C ASP A 103 33.29 -1.39 34.52
N GLU A 104 32.15 -1.75 35.12
CA GLU A 104 31.70 -1.17 36.40
C GLU A 104 32.54 -1.63 37.61
N GLY A 105 33.08 -2.85 37.57
CA GLY A 105 33.90 -3.40 38.67
C GLY A 105 35.33 -2.87 38.73
N GLU A 106 35.85 -2.31 37.64
CA GLU A 106 37.17 -1.66 37.61
C GLU A 106 37.12 -0.19 38.09
N GLY A 107 35.92 0.43 38.16
CA GLY A 107 35.73 1.82 38.60
C GLY A 107 35.61 2.02 40.12
N GLU A 108 35.16 1.02 40.88
CA GLU A 108 34.99 1.14 42.35
C GLU A 108 36.22 0.65 43.16
N GLY A 109 37.21 0.04 42.52
CA GLY A 109 38.39 -0.53 43.19
C GLY A 109 39.57 0.43 43.43
N ALA A 110 39.52 1.67 42.95
CA ALA A 110 40.66 2.59 42.97
C ALA A 110 40.67 3.63 44.12
N ASP A 111 39.58 3.78 44.88
CA ASP A 111 39.44 4.85 45.90
C ASP A 111 39.65 4.40 47.37
N GLY A 112 39.99 3.13 47.61
CA GLY A 112 39.99 2.54 48.97
C GLY A 112 41.31 2.56 49.75
N GLU A 113 42.47 2.85 49.13
CA GLU A 113 43.77 2.44 49.70
C GLU A 113 44.73 3.63 49.95
N GLN A 114 44.27 4.69 50.63
CA GLN A 114 45.16 5.75 51.14
C GLN A 114 44.67 6.37 52.46
N LYS A 115 44.51 5.60 53.55
CA LYS A 115 44.42 6.16 54.91
C LYS A 115 44.97 5.20 55.99
N GLU A 116 46.28 4.95 55.99
CA GLU A 116 46.98 4.51 57.22
C GLU A 116 48.48 4.86 57.18
N THR A 117 48.79 6.15 57.29
CA THR A 117 50.11 6.62 57.78
C THR A 117 49.90 7.97 58.44
N VAL A 118 49.90 8.01 59.78
CA VAL A 118 50.63 8.92 60.71
C VAL A 118 50.31 8.45 62.13
#